data_AF-A0A9D8WHZ1-F1
#
_entry.id   AF-A0A9D8WHZ1-F1
#
_cell.length_a   1.000
_cell.length_b   1.000
_cell.length_c   1.000
_cell.angle_alpha   90.00
_cell.angle_beta   90.00
_cell.angle_gamma   90.00
#
_symmetry.space_group_name_H-M   'P 1'
#
loop_
_entity.id
_entity.type
_entity.pdbx_description
1 polymer ?
#
loop_
_entity_poly.entity_id
_entity_poly.type
_entity_poly.pdbx_seq_one_letter_code
_entity_poly.pdbx_strand_id
1 'polypeptide(L)'
;MSDAARLIDEDEYDAIEQAVLETPRGRWFLQEYARRHKAADTDEVIGAIERLYDLARETAAEARFGFLYHEMQEMRRAIGETRVAIAAVKPGERHNHEDTAPDDLAAIAEASDRAAGDIVQAAERLQEIGEKLRASGADIDLCDEIETHATGIFMASSYQEMTGKRIGLIVKALTAMELHIARVVALWEEEARKA
;
A
#
# COMPACT_ATOMS: atom_id res chain seq x y z
N MET A 1 -40.28 -48.81 -32.97
CA MET A 1 -39.25 -49.81 -33.34
C MET A 1 -38.03 -49.46 -32.52
N SER A 2 -38.03 -49.79 -31.22
CA SER A 2 -37.58 -51.06 -30.64
C SER A 2 -36.09 -51.29 -30.90
N ASP A 3 -35.32 -51.08 -29.83
CA ASP A 3 -34.14 -51.87 -29.46
C ASP A 3 -32.84 -51.68 -30.27
N ALA A 4 -32.30 -50.45 -30.32
CA ALA A 4 -30.99 -50.14 -30.90
C ALA A 4 -29.90 -49.81 -29.85
N ALA A 5 -30.14 -50.15 -28.59
CA ALA A 5 -29.13 -50.06 -27.53
C ALA A 5 -29.03 -51.39 -26.79
N ARG A 6 -29.06 -52.50 -27.54
CA ARG A 6 -28.41 -53.72 -27.06
C ARG A 6 -26.94 -53.33 -26.84
N LEU A 7 -26.45 -53.45 -25.61
CA LEU A 7 -25.03 -53.30 -25.32
C LEU A 7 -24.30 -54.35 -26.17
N ILE A 8 -23.79 -53.92 -27.32
CA ILE A 8 -22.96 -54.72 -28.19
C ILE A 8 -21.74 -55.09 -27.34
N ASP A 9 -21.53 -56.39 -27.11
CA ASP A 9 -20.33 -56.84 -26.41
C ASP A 9 -19.10 -56.69 -27.32
N GLU A 10 -17.90 -56.86 -26.74
CA GLU A 10 -16.65 -56.64 -27.47
C GLU A 10 -16.50 -57.60 -28.67
N ASP A 11 -16.99 -58.84 -28.56
CA ASP A 11 -16.96 -59.84 -29.63
C ASP A 11 -17.94 -59.50 -30.77
N GLU A 12 -19.14 -59.01 -30.45
CA GLU A 12 -20.13 -58.56 -31.43
C GLU A 12 -19.69 -57.26 -32.12
N TYR A 13 -18.98 -56.37 -31.39
CA TYR A 13 -18.37 -55.18 -31.95
C TYR A 13 -17.28 -55.53 -32.97
N ASP A 14 -16.36 -56.43 -32.60
CA ASP A 14 -15.27 -56.89 -33.46
C ASP A 14 -15.79 -57.56 -34.74
N ALA A 15 -16.86 -58.37 -34.63
CA ALA A 15 -17.49 -59.00 -35.78
C ALA A 15 -18.10 -57.96 -36.76
N ILE A 16 -18.74 -56.92 -36.22
CA ILE A 16 -19.29 -55.81 -37.02
C ILE A 16 -18.16 -54.98 -37.63
N GLU A 17 -17.11 -54.69 -36.87
CA GLU A 17 -15.94 -53.95 -37.36
C GLU A 17 -15.28 -54.69 -38.54
N GLN A 18 -15.05 -55.99 -38.41
CA GLN A 18 -14.50 -56.81 -39.51
C GLN A 18 -15.38 -56.74 -40.75
N ALA A 19 -16.70 -56.92 -40.62
CA ALA A 19 -17.63 -56.85 -41.75
C ALA A 19 -17.61 -55.48 -42.46
N VAL A 20 -17.47 -54.38 -41.70
CA VAL A 20 -17.34 -53.03 -42.25
C VAL A 20 -15.99 -52.85 -42.96
N LEU A 21 -14.91 -53.38 -42.39
CA LEU A 21 -13.56 -53.31 -42.95
C LEU A 21 -13.37 -54.12 -44.24
N GLU A 22 -14.20 -55.13 -44.52
CA GLU A 22 -14.11 -55.90 -45.78
C GLU A 22 -14.35 -55.03 -47.02
N THR A 23 -15.20 -54.01 -46.91
CA THR A 23 -15.55 -53.15 -48.04
C THR A 23 -14.67 -51.89 -48.13
N PRO A 24 -14.29 -51.42 -49.33
CA PRO A 24 -13.58 -50.15 -49.48
C PRO A 24 -14.33 -48.95 -48.90
N ARG A 25 -15.67 -48.97 -48.94
CA ARG A 25 -16.53 -47.89 -48.44
C ARG A 25 -16.58 -47.88 -46.90
N GLY A 26 -16.62 -49.04 -46.26
CA GLY A 26 -16.61 -49.14 -44.80
C GLY A 26 -15.27 -48.73 -44.18
N ARG A 27 -14.14 -49.11 -44.80
CA ARG A 27 -12.81 -48.61 -44.39
C ARG A 27 -12.70 -47.09 -44.44
N TRP A 28 -13.18 -46.46 -45.51
CA TRP A 28 -13.21 -45.00 -45.64
C TRP A 28 -14.10 -44.36 -44.57
N PHE A 29 -15.28 -44.92 -44.32
CA PHE A 29 -16.19 -44.42 -43.29
C PHE A 29 -15.57 -44.48 -41.90
N LEU A 30 -14.95 -45.60 -41.50
CA LEU A 30 -14.30 -45.73 -40.19
C LEU A 30 -13.12 -44.78 -40.04
N GLN A 31 -12.29 -44.61 -41.07
CA GLN A 31 -11.21 -43.63 -41.06
C GLN A 31 -11.72 -42.20 -40.89
N GLU A 32 -12.75 -41.82 -41.66
CA GLU A 32 -13.32 -40.48 -41.58
C GLU A 32 -14.10 -40.26 -40.28
N TYR A 33 -14.77 -41.28 -39.76
CA TYR A 33 -15.46 -41.28 -38.46
C TYR A 33 -14.45 -41.11 -37.32
N ALA A 34 -13.40 -41.93 -37.28
CA ALA A 34 -12.34 -41.81 -36.29
C ALA A 34 -11.62 -40.46 -36.36
N ARG A 35 -11.40 -39.91 -37.58
CA ARG A 35 -10.79 -38.59 -37.76
C ARG A 35 -11.69 -37.48 -37.20
N ARG A 36 -13.00 -37.51 -37.48
CA ARG A 36 -13.97 -36.51 -36.99
C ARG A 36 -14.19 -36.62 -35.49
N HIS A 37 -14.32 -37.84 -34.95
CA HIS A 37 -14.50 -38.06 -33.52
C HIS A 37 -13.26 -37.68 -32.73
N LYS A 38 -12.05 -38.09 -33.15
CA LYS A 38 -10.82 -37.64 -32.48
C LYS A 38 -10.65 -36.12 -32.50
N ALA A 39 -11.03 -35.46 -33.61
CA ALA A 39 -11.00 -34.01 -33.67
C ALA A 39 -12.00 -33.38 -32.69
N ALA A 40 -13.24 -33.88 -32.65
CA ALA A 40 -14.27 -33.42 -31.73
C ALA A 40 -13.89 -33.65 -30.25
N ASP A 41 -13.36 -34.83 -29.91
CA ASP A 41 -12.90 -35.15 -28.56
C ASP A 41 -11.72 -34.26 -28.15
N THR A 42 -10.81 -33.97 -29.10
CA THR A 42 -9.69 -33.05 -28.87
C THR A 42 -10.19 -31.62 -28.62
N ASP A 43 -11.15 -31.15 -29.42
CA ASP A 43 -11.75 -29.83 -29.26
C ASP A 43 -12.51 -29.72 -27.91
N GLU A 44 -13.19 -30.79 -27.48
CA GLU A 44 -13.87 -30.84 -26.18
C GLU A 44 -12.86 -30.75 -25.01
N VAL A 45 -11.76 -31.50 -25.09
CA VAL A 45 -10.70 -31.47 -24.08
C VAL A 45 -10.02 -30.11 -24.04
N ILE A 46 -9.71 -29.50 -25.20
CA ILE A 46 -9.16 -28.15 -25.28
C ILE A 46 -10.11 -27.15 -24.61
N GLY A 47 -11.40 -27.19 -24.94
CA GLY A 47 -12.38 -26.31 -24.33
C GLY A 47 -12.52 -26.53 -22.82
N ALA A 48 -12.37 -27.77 -22.33
CA ALA A 48 -12.34 -28.06 -20.90
C ALA A 48 -11.09 -27.50 -20.21
N ILE A 49 -9.92 -27.59 -20.86
CA ILE A 49 -8.67 -27.03 -20.36
C ILE A 49 -8.73 -25.50 -20.31
N GLU A 50 -9.29 -24.85 -21.33
CA GLU A 50 -9.49 -23.39 -21.36
C GLU A 50 -10.37 -22.93 -20.19
N ARG A 51 -11.51 -23.60 -19.95
CA ARG A 51 -12.37 -23.30 -18.79
C ARG A 51 -11.66 -23.50 -17.45
N LEU A 52 -10.87 -24.56 -17.30
CA LEU A 52 -10.09 -24.81 -16.09
C LEU A 52 -8.99 -23.76 -15.90
N TYR A 53 -8.34 -23.34 -16.98
CA TYR A 53 -7.33 -22.29 -16.95
C TYR A 53 -7.94 -20.95 -16.53
N ASP A 54 -9.10 -20.58 -17.08
CA ASP A 54 -9.80 -19.35 -16.71
C ASP A 54 -10.21 -19.36 -15.23
N LEU A 55 -10.80 -20.46 -14.74
CA LEU A 55 -11.16 -20.60 -13.33
C LEU A 55 -9.93 -20.55 -12.40
N ALA A 56 -8.83 -21.20 -12.78
CA ALA A 56 -7.58 -21.17 -12.00
C ALA A 56 -6.96 -19.76 -11.98
N ARG A 57 -7.07 -19.02 -13.08
CA ARG A 57 -6.62 -17.63 -13.17
C ARG A 57 -7.46 -16.70 -12.31
N GLU A 58 -8.78 -16.86 -12.31
CA GLU A 58 -9.72 -16.08 -11.48
C GLU A 58 -9.45 -16.31 -9.98
N THR A 59 -9.41 -17.56 -9.54
CA THR A 59 -9.10 -17.91 -8.14
C THR A 59 -7.73 -17.41 -7.67
N ALA A 60 -6.70 -17.50 -8.53
CA ALA A 60 -5.38 -16.94 -8.23
C ALA A 60 -5.40 -15.41 -8.15
N ALA A 61 -6.21 -14.75 -8.98
CA ALA A 61 -6.41 -13.31 -8.90
C ALA A 61 -7.08 -12.93 -7.57
N GLU A 62 -8.19 -13.58 -7.20
CA GLU A 62 -8.91 -13.38 -5.93
C GLU A 62 -8.01 -13.53 -4.70
N ALA A 63 -7.17 -14.58 -4.65
CA ALA A 63 -6.23 -14.77 -3.56
C ALA A 63 -5.20 -13.64 -3.47
N ARG A 64 -4.66 -13.19 -4.62
CA ARG A 64 -3.75 -12.04 -4.67
C ARG A 64 -4.44 -10.74 -4.28
N PHE A 65 -5.70 -10.56 -4.66
CA PHE A 65 -6.54 -9.43 -4.27
C PHE A 65 -6.71 -9.38 -2.74
N GLY A 66 -7.08 -10.50 -2.11
CA GLY A 66 -7.24 -10.58 -0.66
C GLY A 66 -5.95 -10.24 0.10
N PHE A 67 -4.81 -10.74 -0.36
CA PHE A 67 -3.50 -10.43 0.22
C PHE A 67 -3.16 -8.94 0.12
N LEU A 68 -3.28 -8.33 -1.07
CA LEU A 68 -2.96 -6.91 -1.27
C LEU A 68 -3.89 -5.98 -0.49
N TYR A 69 -5.17 -6.32 -0.40
CA TYR A 69 -6.12 -5.58 0.43
C TYR A 69 -5.67 -5.60 1.90
N HIS A 70 -5.32 -6.78 2.43
CA HIS A 70 -4.83 -6.91 3.80
C HIS A 70 -3.56 -6.08 4.06
N GLU A 71 -2.55 -6.19 3.18
CA GLU A 71 -1.31 -5.39 3.29
C GLU A 71 -1.58 -3.87 3.26
N MET A 72 -2.52 -3.41 2.45
CA MET A 72 -2.91 -1.99 2.44
C MET A 72 -3.56 -1.57 3.77
N GLN A 73 -4.39 -2.43 4.39
CA GLN A 73 -4.97 -2.14 5.71
C GLN A 73 -3.89 -2.07 6.80
N GLU A 74 -2.92 -2.99 6.77
CA GLU A 74 -1.79 -3.00 7.72
C GLU A 74 -0.91 -1.76 7.54
N MET A 75 -0.60 -1.37 6.30
CA MET A 75 0.12 -0.11 6.07
C MET A 75 -0.64 1.11 6.57
N ARG A 76 -1.96 1.18 6.35
CA ARG A 76 -2.77 2.29 6.89
C ARG A 76 -2.71 2.34 8.41
N ARG A 77 -2.77 1.18 9.07
CA ARG A 77 -2.63 1.08 10.53
C ARG A 77 -1.25 1.54 11.00
N ALA A 78 -0.18 1.04 10.39
CA ALA A 78 1.19 1.40 10.75
C ALA A 78 1.46 2.90 10.57
N ILE A 79 0.90 3.52 9.53
CA ILE A 79 0.98 4.98 9.35
C ILE A 79 0.25 5.70 10.48
N GLY A 80 -0.97 5.28 10.83
CA GLY A 80 -1.72 5.84 11.94
C GLY A 80 -0.98 5.75 13.28
N GLU A 81 -0.37 4.60 13.59
CA GLU A 81 0.46 4.41 14.78
C GLU A 81 1.69 5.34 14.79
N THR A 82 2.34 5.49 13.64
CA THR A 82 3.47 6.40 13.47
C THR A 82 3.05 7.86 13.69
N ARG A 83 1.88 8.25 13.20
CA ARG A 83 1.32 9.59 13.40
C ARG A 83 1.08 9.89 14.89
N VAL A 84 0.47 8.95 15.61
CA VAL A 84 0.26 9.05 17.07
C VAL A 84 1.59 9.17 17.81
N ALA A 85 2.58 8.35 17.45
CA ALA A 85 3.90 8.38 18.07
C ALA A 85 4.61 9.73 17.86
N ILE A 86 4.55 10.31 16.65
CA ILE A 86 5.11 11.65 16.38
C ILE A 86 4.37 12.72 17.21
N ALA A 87 3.05 12.61 17.32
CA ALA A 87 2.26 13.56 18.11
C ALA A 87 2.57 13.51 19.61
N ALA A 88 2.98 12.35 20.13
CA ALA A 88 3.34 12.15 21.53
C ALA A 88 4.70 12.75 21.92
N VAL A 89 5.56 13.12 20.96
CA VAL A 89 6.91 13.68 21.22
C VAL A 89 6.88 15.18 21.61
N LYS A 90 5.73 15.72 22.04
CA LYS A 90 5.62 17.11 22.48
C LYS A 90 6.62 17.45 23.60
N PRO A 91 7.49 18.45 23.42
CA PRO A 91 8.27 19.00 24.53
C PRO A 91 7.35 19.87 25.40
N GLY A 92 7.11 19.44 26.64
CA GLY A 92 6.99 20.35 27.77
C GLY A 92 5.74 21.21 27.99
N GLU A 93 4.68 21.14 27.19
CA GLU A 93 3.46 21.91 27.51
C GLU A 93 2.53 21.15 28.46
N ARG A 94 2.64 21.47 29.76
CA ARG A 94 1.51 21.39 30.67
C ARG A 94 0.51 22.47 30.25
N HIS A 95 -0.59 22.14 29.59
CA HIS A 95 -1.87 22.80 29.82
C HIS A 95 -3.04 21.91 29.40
N ASN A 96 -4.06 21.91 30.28
CA ASN A 96 -5.34 21.23 30.15
C ASN A 96 -5.91 21.42 28.75
N HIS A 97 -6.16 20.36 28.00
CA HIS A 97 -7.24 20.29 26.99
C HIS A 97 -7.60 18.81 26.81
N GLU A 98 -8.62 18.39 27.54
CA GLU A 98 -9.58 17.40 27.04
C GLU A 98 -10.08 17.95 25.68
N ASP A 99 -10.07 17.12 24.63
CA ASP A 99 -10.46 17.44 23.24
C ASP A 99 -9.40 18.00 22.27
N THR A 100 -8.15 17.52 22.28
CA THR A 100 -7.30 17.67 21.08
C THR A 100 -7.45 16.44 20.19
N ALA A 101 -8.18 16.59 19.08
CA ALA A 101 -8.32 15.56 18.05
C ALA A 101 -6.93 15.08 17.56
N PRO A 102 -6.80 13.83 17.07
CA PRO A 102 -5.51 13.23 16.68
C PRO A 102 -4.83 13.90 15.46
N ASP A 103 -5.39 14.98 14.93
CA ASP A 103 -5.28 15.30 13.52
C ASP A 103 -4.58 16.61 13.20
N ASP A 104 -3.57 17.03 13.95
CA ASP A 104 -2.72 18.06 13.36
C ASP A 104 -1.24 17.97 13.72
N LEU A 105 -0.59 16.96 13.14
CA LEU A 105 0.86 16.92 12.99
C LEU A 105 1.39 18.17 12.27
N ALA A 106 0.60 18.82 11.42
CA ALA A 106 0.99 20.10 10.84
C ALA A 106 0.96 21.21 11.90
N ALA A 107 -0.02 21.24 12.80
CA ALA A 107 -0.01 22.15 13.94
C ALA A 107 1.17 21.91 14.89
N ILE A 108 1.64 20.67 15.05
CA ILE A 108 2.86 20.36 15.83
C ILE A 108 4.10 20.90 15.12
N ALA A 109 4.20 20.72 13.81
CA ALA A 109 5.28 21.29 13.02
C ALA A 109 5.28 22.83 13.10
N GLU A 110 4.10 23.46 12.99
CA GLU A 110 3.93 24.91 13.11
C GLU A 110 4.25 25.42 14.53
N ALA A 111 3.83 24.70 15.58
CA ALA A 111 4.20 25.02 16.95
C ALA A 111 5.72 24.93 17.18
N SER A 112 6.36 23.91 16.61
CA SER A 112 7.81 23.76 16.67
C SER A 112 8.54 24.87 15.91
N ASP A 113 8.03 25.30 14.76
CA ASP A 113 8.61 26.38 13.96
C ASP A 113 8.49 27.73 14.69
N ARG A 114 7.33 28.00 15.31
CA ARG A 114 7.13 29.18 16.17
C ARG A 114 8.08 29.19 17.37
N ALA A 115 8.20 28.07 18.08
CA ALA A 115 9.11 27.97 19.22
C ALA A 115 10.58 28.21 18.82
N ALA A 116 11.01 27.73 17.64
CA ALA A 116 12.34 28.03 17.12
C ALA A 116 12.55 29.53 16.86
N GLY A 117 11.53 30.20 16.31
CA GLY A 117 11.51 31.65 16.12
C GLY A 117 11.61 32.43 17.43
N ASP A 118 10.85 32.03 18.46
CA ASP A 118 10.88 32.65 19.78
C ASP A 118 12.27 32.52 20.44
N ILE A 119 12.93 31.37 20.27
CA ILE A 119 14.31 31.15 20.77
C ILE A 119 15.30 32.08 20.07
N VAL A 120 15.19 32.25 18.75
CA VAL A 120 16.04 33.18 17.98
C VAL A 120 15.84 34.61 18.48
N GLN A 121 14.58 35.05 18.63
CA GLN A 121 14.28 36.39 19.12
C GLN A 121 14.79 36.62 20.55
N ALA A 122 14.71 35.61 21.42
CA ALA A 122 15.28 35.67 22.76
C ALA A 122 16.81 35.80 22.75
N ALA A 123 17.49 35.07 21.85
CA ALA A 123 18.94 35.17 21.68
C ALA A 123 19.36 36.57 21.18
N GLU A 124 18.66 37.11 20.18
CA GLU A 124 18.88 38.49 19.69
C GLU A 124 18.68 39.51 20.81
N ARG A 125 17.62 39.33 21.62
CA ARG A 125 17.34 40.22 22.75
C ARG A 125 18.42 40.15 23.82
N LEU A 126 19.01 38.98 24.07
CA LEU A 126 20.14 38.82 24.99
C LEU A 126 21.38 39.56 24.48
N GLN A 127 21.67 39.48 23.17
CA GLN A 127 22.78 40.23 22.56
C GLN A 127 22.59 41.74 22.74
N GLU A 128 21.41 42.28 22.41
CA GLU A 128 21.11 43.71 22.62
C GLU A 128 21.25 44.16 24.08
N ILE A 129 20.86 43.30 25.03
CA ILE A 129 21.00 43.59 26.47
C ILE A 129 22.48 43.61 26.85
N GLY A 130 23.28 42.65 26.37
CA GLY A 130 24.72 42.61 26.57
C GLY A 130 25.41 43.87 26.06
N GLU A 131 25.05 44.33 24.85
CA GLU A 131 25.58 45.58 24.27
C GLU A 131 25.22 46.81 25.11
N LYS A 132 23.97 46.91 25.57
CA LYS A 132 23.51 48.01 26.43
C LYS A 132 24.23 48.00 27.78
N LEU A 133 24.43 46.83 28.39
CA LEU A 133 25.19 46.68 29.62
C LEU A 133 26.64 47.12 29.44
N ARG A 134 27.30 46.67 28.36
CA ARG A 134 28.66 47.07 28.00
C ARG A 134 28.78 48.59 27.84
N ALA A 135 27.84 49.21 27.11
CA ALA A 135 27.79 50.67 26.94
C ALA A 135 27.52 51.44 28.25
N SER A 136 26.88 50.80 29.23
CA SER A 136 26.59 51.38 30.55
C SER A 136 27.77 51.25 31.54
N GLY A 137 28.87 50.62 31.13
CA GLY A 137 30.06 50.39 31.97
C GLY A 137 29.95 49.15 32.87
N ALA A 138 29.11 48.17 32.52
CA ALA A 138 29.10 46.87 33.18
C ALA A 138 30.41 46.09 32.92
N ASP A 139 30.62 45.02 33.68
CA ASP A 139 31.78 44.13 33.53
C ASP A 139 31.84 43.54 32.11
N ILE A 140 33.00 43.70 31.46
CA ILE A 140 33.22 43.31 30.06
C ILE A 140 33.20 41.78 29.91
N ASP A 141 33.80 41.05 30.84
CA ASP A 141 33.90 39.58 30.77
C ASP A 141 32.50 38.95 30.88
N LEU A 142 31.64 39.50 31.74
CA LEU A 142 30.24 39.07 31.85
C LEU A 142 29.43 39.39 30.58
N CYS A 143 29.71 40.52 29.91
CA CYS A 143 29.05 40.85 28.66
C CYS A 143 29.48 39.92 27.52
N ASP A 144 30.77 39.56 27.45
CA ASP A 144 31.32 38.59 26.49
C ASP A 144 30.73 37.18 26.72
N GLU A 145 30.51 36.79 27.97
CA GLU A 145 29.86 35.52 28.33
C GLU A 145 28.40 35.48 27.87
N ILE A 146 27.64 36.58 28.04
CA ILE A 146 26.26 36.71 27.51
C ILE A 146 26.24 36.57 25.98
N GLU A 147 27.15 37.27 25.30
CA GLU A 147 27.24 37.26 23.83
C GLU A 147 27.58 35.86 23.30
N THR A 148 28.50 35.17 23.98
CA THR A 148 28.87 33.77 23.69
C THR A 148 27.68 32.84 23.86
N HIS A 149 26.94 32.95 24.97
CA HIS A 149 25.77 32.11 25.23
C HIS A 149 24.62 32.38 24.26
N ALA A 150 24.32 33.64 23.95
CA ALA A 150 23.29 33.99 22.99
C ALA A 150 23.62 33.43 21.59
N THR A 151 24.89 33.51 21.18
CA THR A 151 25.38 32.90 19.93
C THR A 151 25.22 31.38 19.95
N GLY A 152 25.56 30.74 21.07
CA GLY A 152 25.36 29.29 21.25
C GLY A 152 23.88 28.86 21.15
N ILE A 153 22.98 29.63 21.75
CA ILE A 153 21.52 29.40 21.69
C ILE A 153 21.02 29.52 20.24
N PHE A 154 21.43 30.58 19.53
CA PHE A 154 21.06 30.78 18.13
C PHE A 154 21.48 29.57 17.26
N MET A 155 22.74 29.15 17.38
CA MET A 155 23.27 28.02 16.60
C MET A 155 22.58 26.69 16.95
N ALA A 156 22.25 26.46 18.22
CA ALA A 156 21.51 25.28 18.65
C ALA A 156 20.06 25.27 18.12
N SER A 157 19.40 26.44 18.10
CA SER A 157 18.05 26.59 17.55
C SER A 157 17.97 26.26 16.07
N SER A 158 18.95 26.71 15.27
CA SER A 158 19.00 26.39 13.84
C SER A 158 19.06 24.89 13.52
N TYR A 159 19.67 24.07 14.40
CA TYR A 159 19.68 22.61 14.23
C TYR A 159 18.30 21.99 14.54
N GLN A 160 17.57 22.55 15.51
CA GLN A 160 16.23 22.10 15.85
C GLN A 160 15.20 22.47 14.77
N GLU A 161 15.32 23.64 14.17
CA GLU A 161 14.50 24.08 13.03
C GLU A 161 14.57 23.05 11.88
N MET A 162 15.78 22.58 11.55
CA MET A 162 15.97 21.54 10.53
C MET A 162 15.30 20.22 10.89
N THR A 163 15.24 19.88 12.18
CA THR A 163 14.56 18.67 12.65
C THR A 163 13.05 18.80 12.53
N GLY A 164 12.48 19.96 12.90
CA GLY A 164 11.06 20.28 12.72
C GLY A 164 10.63 20.21 11.25
N LYS A 165 11.42 20.79 10.34
CA LYS A 165 11.18 20.72 8.88
C LYS A 165 11.18 19.30 8.36
N ARG A 166 12.13 18.45 8.79
CA ARG A 166 12.19 17.03 8.40
C ARG A 166 10.97 16.25 8.88
N ILE A 167 10.55 16.47 10.13
CA ILE A 167 9.32 15.87 10.67
C ILE A 167 8.13 16.30 9.82
N GLY A 168 8.00 17.59 9.48
CA GLY A 168 6.95 18.10 8.59
C GLY A 168 6.93 17.42 7.21
N LEU A 169 8.09 17.13 6.62
CA LEU A 169 8.17 16.38 5.35
C LEU A 169 7.70 14.93 5.50
N ILE A 170 8.10 14.26 6.59
CA ILE A 170 7.68 12.89 6.90
C ILE A 170 6.16 12.84 7.07
N VAL A 171 5.60 13.76 7.85
CA VAL A 171 4.15 13.87 8.05
C VAL A 171 3.42 14.03 6.72
N LYS A 172 3.85 14.95 5.86
CA LYS A 172 3.25 15.15 4.53
C LYS A 172 3.29 13.90 3.67
N ALA A 173 4.41 13.17 3.69
CA ALA A 173 4.54 11.91 2.96
C ALA A 173 3.59 10.84 3.50
N LEU A 174 3.48 10.70 4.83
CA LEU A 174 2.55 9.77 5.48
C LEU A 174 1.10 10.08 5.11
N THR A 175 0.68 11.36 5.17
CA THR A 175 -0.68 11.77 4.75
C THR A 175 -0.95 11.44 3.27
N ALA A 176 0.04 11.66 2.39
CA ALA A 176 -0.10 11.33 0.97
C ALA A 176 -0.23 9.81 0.74
N MET A 177 0.52 9.00 1.50
CA MET A 177 0.43 7.54 1.47
C MET A 177 -0.94 7.05 1.95
N GLU A 178 -1.44 7.57 3.08
CA GLU A 178 -2.79 7.25 3.59
C GLU A 178 -3.87 7.54 2.55
N LEU A 179 -3.82 8.72 1.92
CA LEU A 179 -4.78 9.10 0.89
C LEU A 179 -4.70 8.15 -0.31
N HIS A 180 -3.50 7.72 -0.71
CA HIS A 180 -3.36 6.80 -1.83
C HIS A 180 -3.88 5.40 -1.49
N ILE A 181 -3.55 4.90 -0.29
CA ILE A 181 -4.07 3.64 0.23
C ILE A 181 -5.60 3.69 0.31
N ALA A 182 -6.18 4.77 0.84
CA ALA A 182 -7.62 4.93 0.94
C ALA A 182 -8.31 4.92 -0.43
N ARG A 183 -7.73 5.59 -1.45
CA ARG A 183 -8.24 5.53 -2.83
C ARG A 183 -8.21 4.13 -3.39
N VAL A 184 -7.10 3.43 -3.21
CA VAL A 184 -6.89 2.08 -3.74
C VAL A 184 -7.86 1.09 -3.07
N VAL A 185 -8.01 1.17 -1.75
CA VAL A 185 -9.00 0.39 -0.98
C VAL A 185 -10.43 0.68 -1.47
N ALA A 186 -10.80 1.95 -1.67
CA ALA A 186 -12.14 2.32 -2.13
C ALA A 186 -12.45 1.80 -3.54
N LEU A 187 -11.49 1.89 -4.47
CA LEU A 187 -11.61 1.31 -5.82
C LEU A 187 -11.81 -0.20 -5.76
N TRP A 188 -11.03 -0.89 -4.90
CA TRP A 188 -11.15 -2.34 -4.73
C TRP A 188 -12.48 -2.76 -4.10
N GLU A 189 -13.00 -2.01 -3.13
CA GLU A 189 -14.34 -2.24 -2.55
C GLU A 189 -15.48 -1.98 -3.56
N GLU A 190 -15.24 -1.16 -4.58
CA GLU A 190 -16.18 -0.96 -5.68
C GLU A 190 -16.14 -2.12 -6.69
N GLU A 191 -14.95 -2.62 -7.04
CA GLU A 191 -14.80 -3.80 -7.89
C GLU A 191 -15.38 -5.06 -7.24
N ALA A 192 -15.10 -5.28 -5.95
CA ALA A 192 -15.64 -6.42 -5.20
C ALA A 192 -17.17 -6.41 -5.08
N ARG A 193 -17.82 -5.24 -5.20
CA ARG A 193 -19.30 -5.14 -5.25
C ARG A 193 -19.89 -5.42 -6.63
N LYS A 194 -19.08 -5.40 -7.69
CA LYS A 194 -19.50 -5.63 -9.08
C LYS A 194 -19.32 -7.10 -9.50
N ALA A 195 -18.44 -7.83 -8.83
CA ALA A 195 -18.30 -9.28 -8.92
C ALA A 195 -19.43 -9.98 -8.14
#